data_AF-A0A1G1BUR6-F1
#
_entry.id   AF-A0A1G1BUR6-F1
#
_cell.length_a   1.000
_cell.length_b   1.000
_cell.length_c   1.000
_cell.angle_alpha   90.00
_cell.angle_beta   90.00
_cell.angle_gamma   90.00
#
_symmetry.space_group_name_H-M   'P 1'
#
loop_
_entity.id
_entity.type
_entity.pdbx_description
1 polymer ?
#
loop_
_entity_poly.entity_id
_entity_poly.type
_entity_poly.pdbx_seq_one_letter_code
_entity_poly.pdbx_strand_id
1 'polypeptide(L)'
;MQAVFSTANGRPLNLHVRFQDFLHSPVIRRPAATAMCEPQDLIRDFVRVTDSDPDELRDAVAEAVMLATDYAVTNVELDRSDLAFVRRHFAHGTPLRVA
;
A
#
# COMPACT_ATOMS: atom_id res chain seq x y z
N MET A 1 -7.60 6.50 -4.52
CA MET A 1 -7.02 5.20 -4.88
C MET A 1 -8.12 4.37 -5.53
N GLN A 2 -7.81 3.69 -6.63
CA GLN A 2 -8.64 2.62 -7.17
C GLN A 2 -8.00 1.28 -6.83
N ALA A 3 -8.79 0.35 -6.31
CA ALA A 3 -8.34 -0.99 -5.93
C ALA A 3 -9.27 -2.05 -6.52
N VAL A 4 -8.69 -3.07 -7.13
CA VAL A 4 -9.42 -4.21 -7.69
C VAL A 4 -9.24 -5.41 -6.78
N PHE A 5 -10.34 -5.96 -6.28
CA PHE A 5 -10.36 -7.10 -5.38
C PHE A 5 -10.74 -8.37 -6.12
N SER A 6 -10.00 -9.44 -5.85
CA SER A 6 -10.40 -10.79 -6.20
C SER A 6 -11.56 -11.23 -5.30
N THR A 7 -12.61 -11.78 -5.89
CA THR A 7 -13.76 -12.29 -5.14
C THR A 7 -13.99 -13.77 -5.44
N ALA A 8 -14.62 -14.48 -4.50
CA ALA A 8 -14.86 -15.91 -4.62
C ALA A 8 -15.77 -16.30 -5.80
N ASN A 9 -16.56 -15.36 -6.34
CA ASN A 9 -17.43 -15.61 -7.49
C ASN A 9 -16.75 -15.32 -8.85
N GLY A 10 -15.46 -14.99 -8.84
CA GLY A 10 -14.67 -14.69 -10.05
C GLY A 10 -14.94 -13.33 -10.67
N ARG A 11 -15.85 -12.51 -10.11
CA ARG A 11 -16.09 -11.14 -10.60
C ARG A 11 -15.25 -10.16 -9.79
N PRO A 12 -14.38 -9.36 -10.43
CA PRO A 12 -13.59 -8.38 -9.71
C PRO A 12 -14.48 -7.31 -9.08
N LEU A 13 -14.20 -6.94 -7.83
CA LEU A 13 -14.82 -5.80 -7.18
C LEU A 13 -13.89 -4.60 -7.30
N ASN A 14 -14.37 -3.51 -7.91
CA ASN A 14 -13.63 -2.26 -8.03
C ASN A 14 -14.08 -1.30 -6.93
N LEU A 15 -13.16 -0.85 -6.09
CA LEU A 15 -13.43 0.17 -5.08
C LEU A 15 -12.61 1.42 -5.35
N HIS A 16 -13.26 2.56 -5.22
CA HIS A 16 -12.61 3.86 -5.18
C HIS A 16 -12.65 4.39 -3.75
N VAL A 17 -11.48 4.43 -3.10
CA VAL A 17 -11.33 4.85 -1.70
C VAL A 17 -10.06 5.70 -1.56
N ARG A 18 -9.95 6.51 -0.51
CA ARG A 18 -8.66 7.19 -0.22
C ARG A 18 -7.66 6.15 0.26
N PHE A 19 -6.39 6.28 -0.12
CA PHE A 19 -5.36 5.35 0.36
C PHE A 19 -5.28 5.32 1.90
N GLN A 20 -5.47 6.47 2.54
CA GLN A 20 -5.55 6.58 3.99
C GLN A 20 -6.68 5.71 4.59
N ASP A 21 -7.87 5.75 4.00
CA ASP A 21 -9.01 4.95 4.48
C ASP A 21 -8.78 3.45 4.25
N PHE A 22 -8.10 3.10 3.14
CA PHE A 22 -7.71 1.72 2.85
C PHE A 22 -6.79 1.14 3.93
N LEU A 23 -5.84 1.92 4.46
CA LEU A 23 -4.98 1.49 5.58
C LEU A 23 -5.77 1.16 6.86
N HIS A 24 -6.94 1.77 7.04
CA HIS A 24 -7.85 1.48 8.15
C HIS A 24 -8.84 0.34 7.85
N SER A 25 -8.84 -0.19 6.62
CA SER A 25 -9.76 -1.24 6.22
C SER A 25 -9.40 -2.60 6.85
N PRO A 26 -10.37 -3.50 7.04
CA PRO A 26 -10.10 -4.86 7.51
C PRO A 26 -9.15 -5.65 6.60
N VAL A 27 -9.05 -5.26 5.33
CA VAL A 27 -8.24 -5.96 4.32
C VAL A 27 -6.76 -5.87 4.65
N ILE A 28 -6.29 -4.70 5.13
CA ILE A 28 -4.91 -4.51 5.56
C ILE A 28 -4.74 -4.75 7.07
N ARG A 29 -5.73 -4.38 7.89
CA ARG A 29 -5.63 -4.54 9.35
C ARG A 29 -5.50 -5.99 9.80
N ARG A 30 -6.12 -6.94 9.09
CA ARG A 30 -6.03 -8.36 9.42
C ARG A 30 -4.62 -8.93 9.16
N PRO A 31 -4.03 -8.79 7.96
CA PRO A 31 -2.63 -9.14 7.73
C PRO A 31 -1.68 -8.47 8.72
N ALA A 32 -1.88 -7.18 9.04
CA ALA A 32 -1.02 -6.45 9.96
C ALA A 32 -1.08 -7.03 11.38
N ALA A 33 -2.29 -7.35 11.86
CA ALA A 33 -2.47 -8.02 13.15
C ALA A 33 -1.81 -9.40 13.18
N THR A 34 -1.93 -10.19 12.09
CA THR A 34 -1.25 -11.49 11.97
C THR A 34 0.28 -11.33 12.00
N ALA A 35 0.80 -10.29 11.37
CA ALA A 35 2.22 -9.95 11.37
C ALA A 35 2.69 -9.19 12.63
N MET A 36 1.79 -8.93 13.58
CA MET A 36 2.05 -8.18 14.81
C MET A 36 2.64 -6.78 14.57
N CYS A 37 2.18 -6.08 13.53
CA CYS A 37 2.62 -4.73 13.18
C CYS A 37 1.43 -3.79 12.88
N GLU A 38 1.72 -2.51 12.67
CA GLU A 38 0.69 -1.58 12.20
C GLU A 38 0.47 -1.76 10.69
N PRO A 39 -0.76 -1.52 10.19
CA PRO A 39 -1.08 -1.44 8.76
C PRO A 39 -0.05 -0.72 7.88
N GLN A 40 0.49 0.37 8.42
CA GLN A 40 1.44 1.23 7.73
C GLN A 40 2.80 0.53 7.60
N ASP A 41 3.19 -0.30 8.55
CA ASP A 41 4.48 -0.99 8.52
C ASP A 41 4.54 -2.02 7.38
N LEU A 42 3.42 -2.70 7.11
CA LEU A 42 3.30 -3.60 5.95
C LEU A 42 3.57 -2.92 4.61
N ILE A 43 3.24 -1.63 4.50
CA ILE A 43 3.48 -0.86 3.27
C ILE A 43 4.88 -0.24 3.31
N ARG A 44 5.30 0.26 4.48
CA ARG A 44 6.55 0.99 4.67
C ARG A 44 7.77 0.18 4.24
N ASP A 45 7.78 -1.12 4.49
CA ASP A 45 8.93 -1.96 4.16
C ASP A 45 9.18 -2.09 2.65
N PHE A 46 8.15 -1.93 1.82
CA PHE A 46 8.26 -1.93 0.35
C PHE A 46 8.48 -0.52 -0.22
N VAL A 47 8.02 0.52 0.47
CA VAL A 47 8.13 1.93 0.04
C VAL A 47 9.43 2.58 0.55
N ARG A 48 10.34 1.80 1.15
CA ARG A 48 11.52 2.28 1.90
C ARG A 48 12.62 2.97 1.09
N VAL A 49 12.47 3.06 -0.22
CA VAL A 49 13.43 3.67 -1.13
C VAL A 49 12.55 4.23 -2.25
N THR A 50 12.49 5.52 -2.53
CA THR A 50 13.55 6.34 -3.13
C THR A 50 13.09 7.81 -3.16
N ASP A 51 13.99 8.72 -3.50
CA ASP A 51 13.71 10.09 -3.97
C ASP A 51 13.04 10.05 -5.37
N SER A 52 12.06 9.17 -5.55
CA SER A 52 11.63 8.62 -6.84
C SER A 52 10.64 9.49 -7.59
N ASP A 53 10.71 9.32 -8.90
CA ASP A 53 9.66 9.65 -9.85
C ASP A 53 8.27 9.25 -9.30
N PRO A 54 7.23 10.11 -9.41
CA PRO A 54 5.87 9.73 -9.09
C PRO A 54 5.41 8.38 -9.63
N ASP A 55 5.89 7.94 -10.80
CA ASP A 55 5.52 6.65 -11.40
C ASP A 55 6.13 5.46 -10.65
N GLU A 56 7.43 5.51 -10.33
CA GLU A 56 8.08 4.48 -9.52
C GLU A 56 7.43 4.35 -8.13
N LEU A 57 7.02 5.48 -7.54
CA LEU A 57 6.32 5.46 -6.25
C LEU A 57 4.93 4.82 -6.38
N ARG A 58 4.22 5.00 -7.49
CA ARG A 58 2.94 4.31 -7.72
C ARG A 58 3.14 2.81 -7.75
N ASP A 59 4.11 2.35 -8.53
CA ASP A 59 4.37 0.93 -8.74
C ASP A 59 4.79 0.26 -7.43
N ALA A 60 5.71 0.89 -6.67
CA ALA A 60 6.15 0.38 -5.38
C ALA A 60 5.01 0.24 -4.37
N VAL A 61 4.10 1.22 -4.29
CA VAL A 61 2.95 1.13 -3.37
C VAL A 61 1.93 0.11 -3.86
N ALA A 62 1.70 0.01 -5.17
CA ALA A 62 0.80 -0.98 -5.73
C ALA A 62 1.28 -2.40 -5.41
N GLU A 63 2.56 -2.68 -5.64
CA GLU A 63 3.20 -3.94 -5.28
C GLU A 63 3.11 -4.22 -3.77
N ALA A 64 3.40 -3.22 -2.93
CA ALA A 64 3.29 -3.33 -1.48
C ALA A 64 1.88 -3.74 -1.04
N VAL A 65 0.85 -3.12 -1.61
CA VAL A 65 -0.55 -3.45 -1.30
C VAL A 65 -0.91 -4.85 -1.76
N MET A 66 -0.49 -5.25 -2.96
CA MET A 66 -0.75 -6.59 -3.47
C MET A 66 -0.12 -7.66 -2.56
N LEU A 67 1.15 -7.47 -2.18
CA LEU A 67 1.87 -8.38 -1.28
C LEU A 67 1.28 -8.39 0.13
N ALA A 68 1.01 -7.21 0.71
CA ALA A 68 0.45 -7.09 2.06
C ALA A 68 -0.95 -7.70 2.20
N THR A 69 -1.67 -7.85 1.08
CA THR A 69 -3.02 -8.43 1.05
C THR A 69 -3.05 -9.86 0.51
N ASP A 70 -1.89 -10.51 0.34
CA ASP A 70 -1.77 -11.84 -0.26
C ASP A 70 -2.54 -11.95 -1.59
N TYR A 71 -2.38 -10.92 -2.42
CA TYR A 71 -3.04 -10.75 -3.73
C TYR A 71 -4.57 -10.77 -3.69
N ALA A 72 -5.19 -10.55 -2.52
CA ALA A 72 -6.62 -10.26 -2.45
C ALA A 72 -6.97 -8.96 -3.19
N VAL A 73 -6.04 -8.00 -3.21
CA VAL A 73 -6.04 -6.86 -4.12
C VAL A 73 -5.08 -7.15 -5.27
N THR A 74 -5.53 -7.01 -6.51
CA THR A 74 -4.78 -7.41 -7.73
C THR A 74 -4.43 -6.27 -8.66
N ASN A 75 -5.04 -5.09 -8.47
CA ASN A 75 -4.64 -3.88 -9.16
C ASN A 75 -4.88 -2.67 -8.25
N VAL A 76 -3.92 -1.74 -8.24
CA VAL A 76 -3.92 -0.55 -7.40
C VAL A 76 -3.45 0.63 -8.21
N GLU A 77 -4.29 1.66 -8.29
CA GLU A 77 -3.94 2.94 -8.89
C GLU A 77 -4.06 4.05 -7.84
N LEU A 78 -3.01 4.86 -7.73
CA LEU A 78 -2.96 6.00 -6.82
C LEU A 78 -3.10 7.32 -7.58
N ASP A 79 -4.00 8.15 -7.08
CA ASP A 79 -4.13 9.51 -7.58
C ASP A 79 -3.06 10.43 -6.99
N ARG A 80 -3.00 11.70 -7.45
CA ARG A 80 -2.01 12.67 -6.98
C ARG A 80 -2.12 12.95 -5.49
N SER A 81 -3.32 12.93 -4.92
CA SER A 81 -3.55 13.18 -3.50
C SER A 81 -3.09 11.99 -2.66
N ASP A 82 -3.29 10.77 -3.13
CA ASP A 82 -2.79 9.57 -2.46
C ASP A 82 -1.26 9.53 -2.49
N LEU A 83 -0.64 9.84 -3.63
CA LEU A 83 0.82 9.92 -3.73
C LEU A 83 1.42 10.99 -2.81
N ALA A 84 0.78 12.15 -2.72
CA ALA A 84 1.21 13.20 -1.79
C ALA A 84 1.12 12.73 -0.33
N PHE A 85 0.08 11.95 0.01
CA PHE A 85 -0.05 11.33 1.33
C PHE A 85 1.07 10.31 1.57
N VAL A 86 1.33 9.41 0.61
CA VAL A 86 2.38 8.39 0.72
C VAL A 86 3.74 9.04 0.93
N ARG A 87 4.10 10.03 0.10
CA ARG A 87 5.37 10.76 0.23
C ARG A 87 5.54 11.36 1.63
N ARG A 88 4.48 11.97 2.17
CA ARG A 88 4.55 12.61 3.49
C ARG A 88 4.69 11.61 4.64
N HIS A 89 4.11 10.43 4.54
CA HIS A 89 3.99 9.49 5.67
C HIS A 89 4.93 8.29 5.60
N PHE A 90 5.47 7.98 4.42
CA PHE A 90 6.28 6.79 4.17
C PHE A 90 7.68 7.10 3.64
N ALA A 91 7.90 8.25 2.99
CA ALA A 91 9.22 8.61 2.41
C ALA A 91 10.27 9.09 3.46
N HIS A 92 10.01 8.93 4.75
CA HIS A 92 10.96 9.26 5.81
C HIS A 92 11.55 8.00 6.42
N GLY A 93 12.40 7.33 5.64
CA GLY A 93 13.34 6.34 6.17
C GLY A 93 14.73 6.97 6.24
N THR A 94 15.21 7.31 7.44
CA THR A 94 16.66 7.50 7.63
C THR A 94 17.33 6.21 7.16
N PRO A 95 18.32 6.24 6.26
CA PRO A 95 19.02 5.01 5.88
C PRO A 95 19.56 4.39 7.16
N LEU A 96 19.26 3.10 7.38
CA LEU A 96 19.90 2.33 8.43
C LEU A 96 21.41 2.39 8.18
N ARG A 97 22.10 3.30 8.89
CA ARG A 97 23.55 3.24 9.00
C ARG A 97 23.85 2.02 9.84
N VAL A 98 24.23 0.94 9.18
CA VAL A 98 24.93 -0.16 9.82
C VAL A 98 26.23 0.43 10.35
N ALA A 99 26.35 0.49 11.68
CA ALA A 99 27.57 0.87 12.39
C ALA A 99 28.58 -0.27 12.40
#